data_AF-A0A1R2BM64-F1
#
_entry.id   AF-A0A1R2BM64-F1
#
_cell.length_a   1.000
_cell.length_b   1.000
_cell.length_c   1.000
_cell.angle_alpha   90.00
_cell.angle_beta   90.00
_cell.angle_gamma   90.00
#
_symmetry.space_group_name_H-M   'P 1'
#
loop_
_entity.id
_entity.type
_entity.pdbx_description
1 polymer ?
#
loop_
_entity_poly.entity_id
_entity_poly.type
_entity_poly.pdbx_seq_one_letter_code
_entity_poly.pdbx_strand_id
1 'polypeptide(L)'
;MGCGGSIKVSKAHCENLIAKEISLLKFERIKAIDFDRLTHRNSYNLLMSENQFLLVCKHFSININDPNINSFFMNFYSKSNFYYSVRELSALGILLGSGSLKEKTNLLFENYDLDSSQTLTKTEILVMLEDVCKISFQHLPTFAIKSINSSESEHIVNYQSELKSIKFSLIHHYHDLLFEDLSDEITKDQFRKKFEIKEILYLLSPESLRIYSKQILLNIQNAVKAVKTYIENPEALNSSTMSKLSAKSSKNTYIY
;
A
#
# COMPACT_ATOMS: atom_id res chain seq x y z
N MET A 1 -39.60 -17.09 8.69
CA MET A 1 -38.22 -17.35 8.22
C MET A 1 -37.78 -16.20 7.34
N GLY A 2 -37.12 -15.20 7.94
CA GLY A 2 -36.67 -14.01 7.22
C GLY A 2 -35.31 -14.28 6.56
N CYS A 3 -35.27 -14.30 5.24
CA CYS A 3 -34.01 -14.24 4.49
C CYS A 3 -33.40 -12.85 4.71
N GLY A 4 -32.52 -12.73 5.71
CA GLY A 4 -31.63 -11.58 5.85
C GLY A 4 -30.68 -11.57 4.66
N GLY A 5 -31.07 -10.90 3.58
CA GLY A 5 -30.16 -10.60 2.49
C GLY A 5 -29.05 -9.72 3.04
N SER A 6 -27.87 -10.30 3.29
CA SER A 6 -26.68 -9.57 3.67
C SER A 6 -26.45 -8.49 2.61
N ILE A 7 -26.72 -7.24 2.95
CA ILE A 7 -26.45 -6.10 2.08
C ILE A 7 -24.96 -6.17 1.77
N LYS A 8 -24.62 -6.44 0.50
CA LYS A 8 -23.23 -6.37 0.05
C LYS A 8 -22.79 -4.91 0.14
N VAL A 9 -22.12 -4.57 1.22
CA VAL A 9 -21.53 -3.25 1.40
C VAL A 9 -20.51 -3.02 0.29
N SER A 10 -20.61 -1.86 -0.35
CA SER A 10 -19.78 -1.54 -1.50
C SER A 10 -18.34 -1.24 -1.07
N LYS A 11 -17.37 -1.58 -1.92
CA LYS A 11 -15.95 -1.25 -1.69
C LYS A 11 -15.74 0.24 -1.42
N ALA A 12 -16.51 1.08 -2.12
CA ALA A 12 -16.46 2.53 -1.97
C ALA A 12 -16.87 2.98 -0.56
N HIS A 13 -17.82 2.29 0.07
CA HIS A 13 -18.22 2.57 1.45
C HIS A 13 -17.07 2.30 2.43
N CYS A 14 -16.36 1.17 2.29
CA CYS A 14 -15.21 0.88 3.16
C CYS A 14 -14.09 1.92 3.00
N GLU A 15 -13.77 2.33 1.77
CA GLU A 15 -12.76 3.38 1.53
C GLU A 15 -13.17 4.72 2.12
N ASN A 16 -14.44 5.12 1.99
CA ASN A 16 -14.94 6.36 2.59
C ASN A 16 -14.81 6.34 4.12
N LEU A 17 -15.14 5.22 4.77
CA LEU A 17 -14.96 5.07 6.21
C LEU A 17 -13.48 5.15 6.60
N ILE A 18 -12.60 4.41 5.90
CA ILE A 18 -11.16 4.44 6.16
C ILE A 18 -10.61 5.86 5.98
N ALA A 19 -10.95 6.54 4.89
CA ALA A 19 -10.48 7.89 4.60
C ALA A 19 -10.93 8.92 5.66
N LYS A 20 -12.19 8.83 6.11
CA LYS A 20 -12.72 9.66 7.18
C LYS A 20 -11.88 9.52 8.45
N GLU A 21 -11.60 8.29 8.89
CA GLU A 21 -10.83 8.08 10.10
C GLU A 21 -9.36 8.50 9.92
N ILE A 22 -8.72 8.19 8.78
CA ILE A 22 -7.34 8.62 8.47
C ILE A 22 -7.18 10.14 8.58
N SER A 23 -8.21 10.93 8.23
CA SER A 23 -8.16 12.39 8.33
C SER A 23 -7.91 12.91 9.76
N LEU A 24 -8.20 12.09 10.79
CA LEU A 24 -7.90 12.41 12.19
C LEU A 24 -6.39 12.46 12.47
N LEU A 25 -5.57 11.79 11.65
CA LEU A 25 -4.11 11.82 11.74
C LEU A 25 -3.50 13.15 11.23
N LYS A 26 -4.27 13.96 10.50
CA LYS A 26 -3.92 15.31 10.01
C LYS A 26 -2.66 15.40 9.12
N PHE A 27 -2.25 14.29 8.51
CA PHE A 27 -1.08 14.27 7.63
C PHE A 27 -1.26 15.12 6.37
N GLU A 28 -2.49 15.39 5.94
CA GLU A 28 -2.76 16.23 4.76
C GLU A 28 -2.21 17.66 4.90
N ARG A 29 -1.96 18.11 6.13
CA ARG A 29 -1.38 19.43 6.44
C ARG A 29 0.13 19.40 6.60
N ILE A 30 0.72 18.22 6.64
CA ILE A 30 2.16 18.00 6.82
C ILE A 30 2.77 17.79 5.45
N LYS A 31 3.84 18.51 5.11
CA LYS A 31 4.58 18.21 3.87
C LYS A 31 5.38 16.92 4.06
N ALA A 32 5.30 16.03 3.09
CA ALA A 32 6.02 14.76 3.10
C ALA A 32 7.52 14.96 3.38
N ILE A 33 8.14 15.93 2.70
CA ILE A 33 9.55 16.26 2.87
C ILE A 33 9.89 16.78 4.28
N ASP A 34 8.99 17.51 4.92
CA ASP A 34 9.24 18.05 6.26
C ASP A 34 9.14 16.93 7.31
N PHE A 35 8.16 16.03 7.15
CA PHE A 35 8.02 14.86 8.02
C PHE A 35 9.24 13.96 7.94
N ASP A 36 9.64 13.60 6.72
CA ASP A 36 10.82 12.77 6.45
C ASP A 36 12.11 13.39 7.04
N ARG A 37 12.37 14.67 6.76
CA ARG A 37 13.55 15.35 7.34
C ARG A 37 13.55 15.33 8.85
N LEU A 38 12.39 15.56 9.48
CA LEU A 38 12.32 15.63 10.92
C LEU A 38 12.46 14.24 11.56
N THR A 39 11.90 13.19 10.96
CA THR A 39 12.07 11.83 11.45
C THR A 39 13.53 11.38 11.33
N HIS A 40 14.18 11.61 10.19
CA HIS A 40 15.59 11.28 10.01
C HIS A 40 16.50 12.07 10.96
N ARG A 41 16.27 13.38 11.12
CA ARG A 41 17.06 14.24 12.03
C ARG A 41 16.98 13.82 13.49
N ASN A 42 15.86 13.26 13.92
CA ASN A 42 15.65 12.81 15.30
C ASN A 42 15.92 11.30 15.48
N SER A 43 16.70 10.69 14.59
CA SER A 43 16.99 9.25 14.62
C SER A 43 18.48 8.96 14.69
N TYR A 44 18.81 7.71 15.05
CA TYR A 44 20.14 7.14 14.91
C TYR A 44 20.01 5.78 14.24
N ASN A 45 20.75 5.53 13.15
CA ASN A 45 20.66 4.31 12.33
C ASN A 45 19.22 3.93 11.95
N LEU A 46 18.42 4.92 11.52
CA LEU A 46 17.01 4.74 11.15
C LEU A 46 16.11 4.20 12.28
N LEU A 47 16.55 4.36 13.53
CA LEU A 47 15.79 4.02 14.73
C LEU A 47 15.55 5.27 15.56
N MET A 48 14.35 5.35 16.13
CA MET A 48 13.92 6.48 16.93
C MET A 48 13.36 6.00 18.27
N SER A 49 13.90 6.50 19.38
CA SER A 49 13.36 6.24 20.71
C SER A 49 11.99 6.89 20.89
N GLU A 50 11.23 6.47 21.89
CA GLU A 50 9.93 7.07 22.21
C GLU A 50 10.04 8.58 22.46
N ASN A 51 11.07 9.04 23.20
CA ASN A 51 11.29 10.47 23.45
C ASN A 51 11.54 11.25 22.16
N GLN A 52 12.34 10.71 21.24
CA GLN A 52 12.58 11.35 19.94
C GLN A 52 11.30 11.39 19.09
N PHE A 53 10.50 10.32 19.14
CA PHE A 53 9.21 10.27 18.44
C PHE A 53 8.22 11.29 18.99
N LEU A 54 8.16 11.46 20.31
CA LEU A 54 7.34 12.50 20.95
C LEU A 54 7.73 13.92 20.49
N LEU A 55 9.01 14.19 20.22
CA LEU A 55 9.46 15.47 19.66
C LEU A 55 8.91 15.69 18.24
N VAL A 56 8.92 14.65 17.40
CA VAL A 56 8.33 14.68 16.05
C VAL A 56 6.83 14.94 16.13
N CYS A 57 6.11 14.20 16.98
CA CYS A 57 4.67 14.38 17.18
C CYS A 57 4.35 15.80 17.66
N LYS A 58 5.12 16.32 18.61
CA LYS A 58 4.95 17.69 19.14
C LYS A 58 5.14 18.73 18.03
N HIS A 59 6.14 18.57 17.17
CA HIS A 59 6.40 19.50 16.07
C HIS A 59 5.22 19.59 15.09
N PHE A 60 4.65 18.44 14.71
CA PHE A 60 3.52 18.40 13.78
C PHE A 60 2.14 18.49 14.45
N SER A 61 2.09 18.75 15.76
CA SER A 61 0.84 18.80 16.53
C SER A 61 0.01 17.51 16.43
N ILE A 62 0.67 16.36 16.34
CA ILE A 62 0.04 15.03 16.38
C ILE A 62 -0.36 14.74 17.83
N ASN A 63 -1.65 14.49 18.06
CA ASN A 63 -2.18 14.28 19.40
C ASN A 63 -1.95 12.85 19.89
N ILE A 64 -0.73 12.55 20.35
CA ILE A 64 -0.36 11.22 20.86
C ILE A 64 -1.03 10.85 22.20
N ASN A 65 -1.72 11.81 22.85
CA ASN A 65 -2.53 11.55 24.03
C ASN A 65 -3.89 10.92 23.67
N ASP A 66 -4.30 11.00 22.41
CA ASP A 66 -5.44 10.23 21.92
C ASP A 66 -5.07 8.73 21.87
N PRO A 67 -5.79 7.85 22.59
CA PRO A 67 -5.45 6.43 22.66
C PRO A 67 -5.47 5.72 21.30
N ASN A 68 -6.35 6.12 20.38
CA ASN A 68 -6.44 5.52 19.05
C ASN A 68 -5.26 5.93 18.19
N ILE A 69 -4.87 7.21 18.22
CA ILE A 69 -3.69 7.72 17.52
C ILE A 69 -2.42 7.09 18.08
N ASN A 70 -2.29 7.02 19.40
CA ASN A 70 -1.16 6.35 20.07
C ASN A 70 -1.07 4.88 19.63
N SER A 71 -2.19 4.14 19.74
CA SER A 71 -2.24 2.74 19.34
C SER A 71 -1.91 2.52 17.86
N PHE A 72 -2.24 3.48 16.99
CA PHE A 72 -1.84 3.45 15.60
C PHE A 72 -0.32 3.55 15.43
N PHE A 73 0.33 4.52 16.09
CA PHE A 73 1.79 4.68 15.99
C PHE A 73 2.56 3.54 16.63
N MET A 74 2.00 2.87 17.65
CA MET A 74 2.58 1.66 18.22
C MET A 74 2.71 0.49 17.22
N ASN A 75 2.06 0.54 16.05
CA ASN A 75 2.31 -0.43 14.98
C ASN A 75 3.71 -0.31 14.34
N PHE A 76 4.36 0.85 14.49
CA PHE A 76 5.70 1.16 13.98
C PHE A 76 6.78 0.98 15.05
N TYR A 77 6.38 0.63 16.28
CA TYR A 77 7.26 0.45 17.42
C TYR A 77 7.63 -1.02 17.62
N SER A 78 8.92 -1.32 17.63
CA SER A 78 9.44 -2.63 17.99
C SER A 78 9.50 -2.77 19.52
N LYS A 79 8.63 -3.61 20.08
CA LYS A 79 8.63 -3.91 21.52
C LYS A 79 9.88 -4.66 21.98
N SER A 80 10.54 -5.43 21.11
CA SER A 80 11.76 -6.16 21.47
C SER A 80 12.96 -5.24 21.57
N ASN A 81 13.01 -4.21 20.73
CA ASN A 81 14.17 -3.34 20.60
C ASN A 81 13.94 -1.98 21.27
N PHE A 82 12.70 -1.64 21.62
CA PHE A 82 12.29 -0.37 22.22
C PHE A 82 12.51 0.87 21.34
N TYR A 83 12.34 0.70 20.01
CA TYR A 83 12.50 1.80 19.04
C TYR A 83 11.41 1.77 17.97
N TYR A 84 11.09 2.93 17.43
CA TYR A 84 10.31 3.13 16.21
C TYR A 84 11.21 2.97 14.97
N SER A 85 10.65 2.36 13.93
CA SER A 85 11.26 2.30 12.60
C SER A 85 11.08 3.64 11.88
N VAL A 86 12.17 4.39 11.69
CA VAL A 86 12.14 5.67 10.97
C VAL A 86 11.75 5.45 9.52
N ARG A 87 12.25 4.39 8.90
CA ARG A 87 11.92 4.04 7.52
C ARG A 87 10.42 3.85 7.30
N GLU A 88 9.75 3.09 8.18
CA GLU A 88 8.30 2.87 8.06
C GLU A 88 7.51 4.14 8.41
N LEU A 89 7.97 4.95 9.37
CA LEU A 89 7.35 6.24 9.70
C LEU A 89 7.49 7.24 8.55
N SER A 90 8.67 7.36 7.95
CA SER A 90 8.92 8.20 6.78
C SER A 90 8.04 7.74 5.60
N ALA A 91 7.94 6.44 5.35
CA ALA A 91 7.01 5.89 4.35
C ALA A 91 5.56 6.30 4.63
N LEU A 92 5.09 6.24 5.88
CA LEU A 92 3.76 6.74 6.25
C LEU A 92 3.61 8.24 5.92
N GLY A 93 4.60 9.05 6.28
CA GLY A 93 4.63 10.49 5.99
C GLY A 93 4.64 10.81 4.50
N ILE A 94 5.35 10.03 3.69
CA ILE A 94 5.38 10.16 2.22
C ILE A 94 4.00 9.83 1.64
N LEU A 95 3.39 8.74 2.09
CA LEU A 95 2.10 8.28 1.58
C LEU A 95 0.96 9.25 1.94
N LEU A 96 0.87 9.69 3.19
CA LEU A 96 -0.24 10.52 3.66
C LEU A 96 0.02 12.03 3.61
N GLY A 97 1.28 12.46 3.60
CA GLY A 97 1.67 13.86 3.58
C GLY A 97 1.27 14.57 2.30
N SER A 98 1.22 15.89 2.34
CA SER A 98 1.12 16.72 1.14
C SER A 98 2.46 16.78 0.39
N GLY A 99 2.43 16.89 -0.93
CA GLY A 99 3.63 16.93 -1.77
C GLY A 99 3.30 16.63 -3.23
N SER A 100 4.18 17.04 -4.14
CA SER A 100 4.03 16.67 -5.56
C SER A 100 4.33 15.17 -5.76
N LEU A 101 3.79 14.56 -6.82
CA LEU A 101 4.10 13.17 -7.16
C LEU A 101 5.62 12.96 -7.29
N LYS A 102 6.31 13.86 -8.01
CA LYS A 102 7.76 13.83 -8.18
C LYS A 102 8.51 13.90 -6.84
N GLU A 103 8.06 14.74 -5.92
CA GLU A 103 8.65 14.85 -4.58
C GLU A 103 8.47 13.55 -3.81
N LYS A 104 7.25 13.00 -3.75
CA LYS A 104 6.96 11.75 -3.03
C LYS A 104 7.71 10.56 -3.61
N THR A 105 7.82 10.45 -4.94
CA THR A 105 8.62 9.42 -5.60
C THR A 105 10.09 9.51 -5.21
N ASN A 106 10.65 10.73 -5.17
CA ASN A 106 12.05 10.93 -4.78
C ASN A 106 12.28 10.56 -3.31
N LEU A 107 11.41 11.01 -2.41
CA LEU A 107 11.50 10.68 -0.99
C LEU A 107 11.36 9.17 -0.75
N LEU A 108 10.46 8.51 -1.50
CA LEU A 108 10.31 7.06 -1.40
C LEU A 108 11.58 6.35 -1.86
N PHE A 109 12.23 6.79 -2.93
CA PHE A 109 13.51 6.24 -3.34
C PHE A 109 14.57 6.42 -2.25
N GLU A 110 14.76 7.66 -1.78
CA GLU A 110 15.78 8.02 -0.79
C GLU A 110 15.59 7.31 0.55
N ASN A 111 14.34 7.07 0.97
CA ASN A 111 14.05 6.37 2.22
C ASN A 111 14.44 4.88 2.21
N TYR A 112 14.60 4.27 1.02
CA TYR A 112 14.96 2.87 0.86
C TYR A 112 16.36 2.65 0.26
N ASP A 113 17.06 3.71 -0.16
CA ASP A 113 18.47 3.70 -0.57
C ASP A 113 19.34 3.75 0.70
N LEU A 114 19.41 2.62 1.40
CA LEU A 114 19.91 2.56 2.79
C LEU A 114 21.42 2.82 2.87
N ASP A 115 22.15 2.50 1.81
CA ASP A 115 23.59 2.71 1.69
C ASP A 115 23.96 3.98 0.92
N SER A 116 22.96 4.77 0.50
CA SER A 116 23.14 5.99 -0.30
C SER A 116 23.89 5.75 -1.62
N SER A 117 23.76 4.55 -2.19
CA SER A 117 24.36 4.14 -3.46
C SER A 117 23.79 4.88 -4.68
N GLN A 118 22.66 5.60 -4.52
CA GLN A 118 21.87 6.18 -5.62
C GLN A 118 21.21 5.13 -6.51
N THR A 119 21.11 3.90 -6.01
CA THR A 119 20.47 2.75 -6.63
C THR A 119 19.61 2.03 -5.60
N LEU A 120 18.59 1.31 -6.04
CA LEU A 120 17.86 0.36 -5.20
C LEU A 120 18.04 -1.04 -5.75
N THR A 121 18.49 -1.94 -4.90
CA THR A 121 18.54 -3.37 -5.18
C THR A 121 17.12 -3.96 -5.18
N LYS A 122 16.96 -5.16 -5.77
CA LYS A 122 15.71 -5.94 -5.68
C LYS A 122 15.23 -6.11 -4.24
N THR A 123 16.15 -6.36 -3.31
CA THR A 123 15.83 -6.54 -1.89
C THR A 123 15.27 -5.25 -1.27
N GLU A 124 15.87 -4.09 -1.53
CA GLU A 124 15.37 -2.81 -1.03
C GLU A 124 13.99 -2.48 -1.59
N ILE A 125 13.75 -2.76 -2.88
CA ILE A 125 12.43 -2.61 -3.50
C ILE A 125 11.39 -3.54 -2.87
N LEU A 126 11.75 -4.80 -2.58
CA LEU A 126 10.83 -5.73 -1.90
C LEU A 126 10.46 -5.20 -0.51
N VAL A 127 11.43 -4.71 0.26
CA VAL A 127 11.20 -4.11 1.58
C VAL A 127 10.31 -2.86 1.46
N MET A 128 10.54 -2.00 0.46
CA MET A 128 9.68 -0.85 0.15
C MET A 128 8.25 -1.28 -0.12
N LEU A 129 8.03 -2.26 -1.00
CA LEU A 129 6.71 -2.75 -1.36
C LEU A 129 6.00 -3.40 -0.17
N GLU A 130 6.73 -4.13 0.67
CA GLU A 130 6.22 -4.73 1.90
C GLU A 130 5.70 -3.67 2.88
N ASP A 131 6.50 -2.64 3.15
CA ASP A 131 6.18 -1.55 4.06
C ASP A 131 4.98 -0.73 3.53
N VAL A 132 4.99 -0.35 2.24
CA VAL A 132 3.88 0.38 1.58
C VAL A 132 2.58 -0.41 1.66
N CYS A 133 2.61 -1.71 1.36
CA CYS A 133 1.44 -2.58 1.46
C CYS A 133 1.00 -2.79 2.91
N LYS A 134 1.94 -2.93 3.86
CA LYS A 134 1.64 -3.10 5.29
C LYS A 134 0.95 -1.86 5.86
N ILE A 135 1.46 -0.67 5.56
CA ILE A 135 0.80 0.59 5.93
C ILE A 135 -0.60 0.66 5.33
N SER A 136 -0.70 0.44 4.01
CA SER A 136 -1.93 0.63 3.26
C SER A 136 -3.03 -0.39 3.60
N PHE A 137 -2.68 -1.66 3.82
CA PHE A 137 -3.64 -2.76 3.98
C PHE A 137 -3.85 -3.15 5.43
N GLN A 138 -2.87 -2.89 6.30
CA GLN A 138 -2.94 -3.29 7.69
C GLN A 138 -3.09 -2.09 8.61
N HIS A 139 -2.11 -1.20 8.66
CA HIS A 139 -2.10 -0.15 9.70
C HIS A 139 -3.27 0.83 9.56
N LEU A 140 -3.51 1.35 8.35
CA LEU A 140 -4.57 2.33 8.14
C LEU A 140 -5.97 1.72 8.31
N PRO A 141 -6.31 0.54 7.74
CA PRO A 141 -7.62 -0.06 8.00
C PRO A 141 -7.81 -0.46 9.47
N THR A 142 -6.76 -0.93 10.16
CA THR A 142 -6.84 -1.24 11.60
C THR A 142 -7.07 0.01 12.45
N PHE A 143 -6.51 1.15 12.07
CA PHE A 143 -6.81 2.42 12.72
C PHE A 143 -8.29 2.81 12.56
N ALA A 144 -8.83 2.68 11.35
CA ALA A 144 -10.25 2.93 11.10
C ALA A 144 -11.16 1.97 11.90
N ILE A 145 -10.86 0.66 11.92
CA ILE A 145 -11.60 -0.35 12.70
C ILE A 145 -11.70 0.03 14.18
N LYS A 146 -10.63 0.55 14.78
CA LYS A 146 -10.59 0.95 16.20
C LYS A 146 -11.33 2.25 16.49
N SER A 147 -11.57 3.08 15.48
CA SER A 147 -12.12 4.44 15.64
C SER A 147 -13.63 4.50 15.37
N ILE A 148 -14.23 3.46 14.79
CA ILE A 148 -15.66 3.39 14.43
C ILE A 148 -16.45 2.41 15.30
N ASN A 149 -17.77 2.43 15.16
CA ASN A 149 -18.67 1.51 15.86
C ASN A 149 -18.54 0.06 15.36
N SER A 150 -19.06 -0.88 16.16
CA SER A 150 -18.89 -2.33 15.92
C SER A 150 -19.50 -2.82 14.60
N SER A 151 -20.67 -2.33 14.18
CA SER A 151 -21.30 -2.78 12.93
C SER A 151 -20.54 -2.35 11.68
N GLU A 152 -20.04 -1.11 11.63
CA GLU A 152 -19.26 -0.63 10.48
C GLU A 152 -17.86 -1.27 10.45
N SER A 153 -17.31 -1.58 11.63
CA SER A 153 -16.01 -2.24 11.76
C SER A 153 -15.94 -3.60 11.07
N GLU A 154 -17.02 -4.38 11.07
CA GLU A 154 -17.06 -5.71 10.45
C GLU A 154 -16.85 -5.63 8.92
N HIS A 155 -17.38 -4.60 8.28
CA HIS A 155 -17.18 -4.38 6.84
C HIS A 155 -15.71 -4.08 6.52
N ILE A 156 -15.05 -3.27 7.35
CA ILE A 156 -13.62 -2.97 7.18
C ILE A 156 -12.75 -4.18 7.50
N VAL A 157 -13.11 -5.00 8.50
CA VAL A 157 -12.39 -6.25 8.83
C VAL A 157 -12.40 -7.20 7.64
N ASN A 158 -13.58 -7.43 7.05
CA ASN A 158 -13.70 -8.28 5.85
C ASN A 158 -12.90 -7.71 4.68
N TYR A 159 -13.00 -6.40 4.45
CA TYR A 159 -12.25 -5.70 3.41
C TYR A 159 -10.73 -5.82 3.60
N GLN A 160 -10.23 -5.62 4.82
CA GLN A 160 -8.83 -5.79 5.18
C GLN A 160 -8.35 -7.23 4.96
N SER A 161 -9.18 -8.23 5.29
CA SER A 161 -8.85 -9.65 5.06
C SER A 161 -8.62 -9.95 3.58
N GLU A 162 -9.47 -9.41 2.71
CA GLU A 162 -9.33 -9.55 1.25
C GLU A 162 -8.10 -8.81 0.70
N LEU A 163 -7.72 -7.67 1.27
CA LEU A 163 -6.47 -6.98 0.91
C LEU A 163 -5.23 -7.77 1.32
N LYS A 164 -5.26 -8.36 2.52
CA LYS A 164 -4.18 -9.21 3.03
C LYS A 164 -3.99 -10.46 2.16
N SER A 165 -5.08 -11.06 1.67
CA SER A 165 -5.00 -12.28 0.86
C SER A 165 -4.34 -12.07 -0.52
N ILE A 166 -4.35 -10.85 -1.06
CA ILE A 166 -3.69 -10.52 -2.33
C ILE A 166 -2.32 -9.85 -2.16
N LYS A 167 -1.92 -9.48 -0.93
CA LYS A 167 -0.69 -8.72 -0.64
C LYS A 167 0.54 -9.29 -1.34
N PHE A 168 0.79 -10.59 -1.19
CA PHE A 168 2.00 -11.22 -1.73
C PHE A 168 2.05 -11.18 -3.27
N SER A 169 0.95 -11.55 -3.93
CA SER A 169 0.85 -11.46 -5.39
C SER A 169 1.01 -10.04 -5.91
N LEU A 170 0.51 -9.06 -5.15
CA LEU A 170 0.64 -7.65 -5.50
C LEU A 170 2.08 -7.14 -5.37
N ILE A 171 2.79 -7.55 -4.33
CA ILE A 171 4.22 -7.23 -4.16
C ILE A 171 5.01 -7.76 -5.35
N HIS A 172 4.81 -9.03 -5.73
CA HIS A 172 5.47 -9.59 -6.92
C HIS A 172 5.10 -8.84 -8.20
N HIS A 173 3.81 -8.53 -8.39
CA HIS A 173 3.37 -7.77 -9.56
C HIS A 173 4.08 -6.41 -9.68
N TYR A 174 4.18 -5.63 -8.60
CA TYR A 174 4.88 -4.34 -8.65
C TYR A 174 6.39 -4.49 -8.76
N HIS A 175 6.97 -5.50 -8.10
CA HIS A 175 8.39 -5.80 -8.24
C HIS A 175 8.74 -6.06 -9.71
N ASP A 176 7.97 -6.90 -10.40
CA ASP A 176 8.19 -7.21 -11.81
C ASP A 176 8.00 -5.97 -12.71
N LEU A 177 7.00 -5.13 -12.44
CA LEU A 177 6.80 -3.87 -13.18
C LEU A 177 7.97 -2.88 -12.98
N LEU A 178 8.48 -2.77 -11.76
CA LEU A 178 9.60 -1.87 -11.44
C LEU A 178 10.91 -2.34 -12.08
N PHE A 179 11.15 -3.64 -12.14
CA PHE A 179 12.35 -4.25 -12.73
C PHE A 179 12.21 -4.71 -14.18
N GLU A 180 11.07 -4.47 -14.83
CA GLU A 180 10.91 -4.75 -16.26
C GLU A 180 12.03 -4.06 -17.06
N ASP A 181 12.77 -4.85 -17.84
CA ASP A 181 13.95 -4.47 -18.62
C ASP A 181 15.17 -3.97 -17.82
N LEU A 182 15.24 -4.27 -16.53
CA LEU A 182 16.36 -3.94 -15.65
C LEU A 182 17.04 -5.21 -15.11
N SER A 183 18.31 -5.07 -14.72
CA SER A 183 19.09 -6.17 -14.13
C SER A 183 18.70 -6.40 -12.66
N ASP A 184 19.54 -5.98 -11.72
CA ASP A 184 19.39 -6.22 -10.28
C ASP A 184 19.24 -4.94 -9.46
N GLU A 185 19.49 -3.78 -10.08
CA GLU A 185 19.42 -2.46 -9.46
C GLU A 185 18.64 -1.48 -10.33
N ILE A 186 17.98 -0.53 -9.68
CA ILE A 186 17.29 0.58 -10.33
C ILE A 186 17.84 1.92 -9.83
N THR A 187 18.34 2.74 -10.75
CA THR A 187 18.79 4.11 -10.42
C THR A 187 17.61 5.01 -10.10
N LYS A 188 17.87 6.13 -9.42
CA LYS A 188 16.85 7.14 -9.09
C LYS A 188 16.05 7.63 -10.30
N ASP A 189 16.70 7.90 -11.43
CA ASP A 189 16.00 8.39 -12.62
C ASP A 189 15.18 7.30 -13.32
N GLN A 190 15.67 6.06 -13.35
CA GLN A 190 14.88 4.92 -13.82
C GLN A 190 13.65 4.69 -12.92
N PHE A 191 13.83 4.75 -11.60
CA PHE A 191 12.73 4.63 -10.64
C PHE A 191 11.68 5.71 -10.88
N ARG A 192 12.09 6.97 -11.03
CA ARG A 192 11.17 8.08 -11.35
C ARG A 192 10.41 7.84 -12.65
N LYS A 193 11.08 7.33 -13.70
CA LYS A 193 10.45 7.02 -14.98
C LYS A 193 9.41 5.90 -14.85
N LYS A 194 9.66 4.88 -14.00
CA LYS A 194 8.66 3.83 -13.72
C LYS A 194 7.38 4.42 -13.10
N PHE A 195 7.47 5.47 -12.27
CA PHE A 195 6.30 6.18 -11.75
C PHE A 195 5.55 7.03 -12.80
N GLU A 196 5.96 7.06 -14.07
CA GLU A 196 5.11 7.57 -15.15
C GLU A 196 4.03 6.55 -15.56
N ILE A 197 4.22 5.28 -15.21
CA ILE A 197 3.24 4.20 -15.42
C ILE A 197 2.11 4.36 -14.40
N LYS A 198 0.87 4.43 -14.89
CA LYS A 198 -0.32 4.71 -14.08
C LYS A 198 -0.52 3.70 -12.95
N GLU A 199 -0.22 2.43 -13.22
CA GLU A 199 -0.34 1.34 -12.27
C GLU A 199 0.63 1.53 -11.10
N ILE A 200 1.89 1.91 -11.37
CA ILE A 200 2.92 2.12 -10.36
C ILE A 200 2.60 3.36 -9.49
N LEU A 201 1.98 4.39 -10.06
CA LEU A 201 1.54 5.58 -9.30
C LEU A 201 0.62 5.24 -8.13
N TYR A 202 -0.13 4.13 -8.19
CA TYR A 202 -0.99 3.72 -7.08
C TYR A 202 -0.20 3.43 -5.80
N LEU A 203 1.09 3.08 -5.88
CA LEU A 203 1.96 2.90 -4.70
C LEU A 203 2.09 4.16 -3.84
N LEU A 204 1.87 5.37 -4.39
CA LEU A 204 1.98 6.63 -3.64
C LEU A 204 0.69 7.04 -2.92
N SER A 205 -0.40 6.29 -3.10
CA SER A 205 -1.71 6.60 -2.51
C SER A 205 -2.29 5.34 -1.89
N PRO A 206 -2.37 5.25 -0.54
CA PRO A 206 -2.93 4.07 0.12
C PRO A 206 -4.34 3.71 -0.35
N GLU A 207 -5.18 4.71 -0.61
CA GLU A 207 -6.53 4.51 -1.14
C GLU A 207 -6.49 3.90 -2.56
N SER A 208 -5.74 4.53 -3.47
CA SER A 208 -5.64 4.04 -4.85
C SER A 208 -5.04 2.65 -4.92
N LEU A 209 -4.04 2.36 -4.08
CA LEU A 209 -3.44 1.04 -3.95
C LEU A 209 -4.47 -0.01 -3.52
N ARG A 210 -5.27 0.25 -2.48
CA ARG A 210 -6.32 -0.68 -2.02
C ARG A 210 -7.38 -0.92 -3.10
N ILE A 211 -7.87 0.15 -3.74
CA ILE A 211 -8.86 0.06 -4.82
C ILE A 211 -8.33 -0.80 -5.98
N TYR A 212 -7.12 -0.51 -6.45
CA TYR A 212 -6.50 -1.25 -7.54
C TYR A 212 -6.26 -2.72 -7.17
N SER A 213 -5.81 -3.00 -5.95
CA SER A 213 -5.60 -4.37 -5.44
C SER A 213 -6.88 -5.20 -5.49
N LYS A 214 -8.02 -4.58 -5.17
CA LYS A 214 -9.33 -5.22 -5.25
C LYS A 214 -9.80 -5.47 -6.69
N GLN A 215 -9.33 -4.67 -7.64
CA GLN A 215 -9.56 -4.92 -9.07
C GLN A 215 -8.72 -6.11 -9.54
N ILE A 216 -7.45 -6.18 -9.16
CA ILE A 216 -6.58 -7.33 -9.45
C ILE A 216 -7.16 -8.61 -8.89
N LEU A 217 -7.57 -8.61 -7.62
CA LEU A 217 -8.17 -9.79 -6.97
C LEU A 217 -9.42 -10.28 -7.72
N LEU A 218 -10.28 -9.36 -8.16
CA LEU A 218 -11.48 -9.70 -8.93
C LEU A 218 -11.11 -10.30 -10.30
N ASN A 219 -10.10 -9.74 -10.98
CA ASN A 219 -9.62 -10.27 -12.25
C ASN A 219 -9.08 -11.71 -12.09
N ILE A 220 -8.32 -11.97 -11.04
CA ILE A 220 -7.80 -13.31 -10.72
C ILE A 220 -8.94 -14.28 -10.42
N GLN A 221 -9.90 -13.89 -9.58
CA GLN A 221 -11.06 -14.73 -9.24
C GLN A 221 -11.89 -15.08 -10.49
N ASN A 222 -12.09 -14.11 -11.39
CA ASN A 222 -12.80 -14.33 -12.65
C ASN A 222 -12.04 -15.27 -13.57
N ALA A 223 -10.71 -15.14 -13.68
CA ALA A 223 -9.87 -16.04 -14.46
C ALA A 223 -9.94 -17.47 -13.91
N VAL A 224 -9.80 -17.65 -12.60
CA VAL A 224 -9.92 -18.96 -11.94
C VAL A 224 -11.29 -19.57 -12.17
N LYS A 225 -12.37 -18.79 -12.07
CA LYS A 225 -13.74 -19.26 -12.35
C LYS A 225 -13.88 -19.73 -13.79
N ALA A 226 -13.36 -18.96 -14.76
CA ALA A 226 -13.39 -19.33 -16.17
C ALA A 226 -12.64 -20.64 -16.44
N VAL A 227 -11.47 -20.81 -15.84
CA VAL A 227 -10.69 -22.06 -15.95
C VAL A 227 -11.43 -23.24 -15.32
N LYS A 228 -12.06 -23.08 -14.15
CA LYS A 228 -12.87 -24.15 -13.53
C LYS A 228 -14.04 -24.56 -14.40
N THR A 229 -14.80 -23.59 -14.92
CA THR A 229 -15.91 -23.87 -15.82
C THR A 229 -15.45 -24.60 -17.09
N TYR A 230 -14.26 -24.25 -17.60
CA TYR A 230 -13.66 -24.95 -18.74
C TYR A 230 -13.34 -26.42 -18.43
N ILE A 231 -12.71 -26.68 -17.28
CA ILE A 231 -12.36 -28.04 -16.85
C ILE A 231 -13.61 -28.90 -16.64
N GLU A 232 -14.68 -28.31 -16.07
CA GLU A 232 -15.93 -29.01 -15.78
C GLU A 232 -16.79 -29.24 -17.02
N ASN A 233 -16.76 -28.34 -18.01
CA ASN A 233 -17.61 -28.39 -19.21
C ASN A 233 -16.81 -28.01 -20.48
N PRO A 234 -15.90 -28.90 -20.96
CA PRO A 234 -15.03 -28.58 -22.08
C PRO A 234 -15.79 -28.30 -23.40
N GLU A 235 -17.00 -28.84 -23.56
CA GLU A 235 -17.84 -28.66 -24.75
C GLU A 235 -18.59 -27.31 -24.80
N ALA A 236 -18.64 -26.54 -23.70
CA ALA A 236 -19.41 -25.30 -23.61
C ALA A 236 -18.77 -24.07 -24.30
N LEU A 237 -17.64 -24.24 -24.98
CA LEU A 237 -16.97 -23.15 -25.69
C LEU A 237 -17.48 -22.97 -27.12
N ASN A 238 -18.44 -22.07 -27.29
CA ASN A 238 -18.62 -21.39 -28.56
C ASN A 238 -17.36 -20.57 -28.91
N SER A 239 -16.94 -20.60 -30.17
CA SER A 239 -15.73 -19.97 -30.74
C SER A 239 -15.52 -18.49 -30.38
N SER A 240 -16.61 -17.78 -30.05
CA SER A 240 -16.65 -16.39 -29.59
C SER A 240 -15.91 -16.13 -28.26
N THR A 241 -15.80 -17.14 -27.37
CA THR A 241 -15.16 -16.96 -26.06
C THR A 241 -13.63 -17.17 -26.14
N MET A 242 -13.17 -18.06 -27.02
CA MET A 242 -11.74 -18.27 -27.29
C MET A 242 -11.06 -17.04 -27.87
N SER A 243 -11.72 -16.32 -28.78
CA SER A 243 -11.15 -15.11 -29.40
C SER A 243 -10.95 -13.97 -28.41
N LYS A 244 -11.75 -13.90 -27.33
CA LYS A 244 -11.62 -12.87 -26.28
C LYS A 244 -10.51 -13.17 -25.27
N LEU A 245 -10.21 -14.45 -25.04
CA LEU A 245 -9.10 -14.87 -24.18
C LEU A 245 -7.75 -14.78 -24.91
N SER A 246 -7.71 -15.17 -26.20
CA SER A 246 -6.50 -15.06 -27.01
C SER A 246 -6.11 -13.60 -27.29
N ALA A 247 -7.08 -12.72 -27.60
CA ALA A 247 -6.80 -11.31 -27.89
C ALA A 247 -6.25 -10.51 -26.67
N LYS A 248 -6.46 -11.00 -25.44
CA LYS A 248 -5.83 -10.43 -24.23
C LYS A 248 -4.42 -10.98 -23.96
N SER A 249 -4.13 -12.21 -24.40
CA SER A 249 -2.79 -12.81 -24.32
C SER A 249 -1.84 -12.19 -25.36
N SER A 250 -2.34 -11.89 -26.57
CA SER A 250 -1.55 -11.32 -27.67
C SER A 250 -1.11 -9.86 -27.47
N LYS A 251 -1.55 -9.18 -26.41
CA LYS A 251 -1.03 -7.84 -26.05
C LYS A 251 0.23 -7.91 -25.18
N ASN A 252 0.67 -9.11 -24.77
CA ASN A 252 1.91 -9.34 -24.02
C ASN A 252 2.98 -10.08 -24.85
N THR A 253 2.85 -10.16 -26.17
CA THR A 253 3.93 -10.69 -27.01
C THR A 253 4.94 -9.57 -27.28
N TYR A 254 5.98 -9.50 -26.44
CA TYR A 254 7.16 -8.69 -26.71
C TYR A 254 7.77 -9.15 -28.04
N ILE A 255 7.94 -8.19 -28.94
CA ILE A 255 8.77 -8.32 -30.13
C ILE A 255 10.22 -8.34 -29.64
N TYR A 256 10.95 -9.39 -30.04
CA TYR A 256 12.39 -9.57 -29.81
C TYR A 256 13.23 -8.37 -30.26
#